data_AF-A0A6A4G4J9-F1
#
_entry.id   AF-A0A6A4G4J9-F1
#
_cell.length_a   1.000
_cell.length_b   1.000
_cell.length_c   1.000
_cell.angle_alpha   90.00
_cell.angle_beta   90.00
_cell.angle_gamma   90.00
#
_symmetry.space_group_name_H-M   'P 1'
#
loop_
_entity.id
_entity.type
_entity.pdbx_description
1 polymer ?
#
loop_
_entity_poly.entity_id
_entity_poly.type
_entity_poly.pdbx_seq_one_letter_code
_entity_poly.pdbx_strand_id
1 'polypeptide(L)'
;MATSTVYVLLKPGSLDTDGYAYGKICSAAQRGKYDVERFPSGRWAESGEFSSHLSAAQVDHRRVSEDEALSGIGTYVGSALCIARVPLGRPKVWDYGMVVGYSWKEDEKSGILQVTFQDETCEIPYGREELQDLAIETYALRPCIMRSVADVMPTEMRSIHNMVHDHFNGIGQSARRNSTIILRKPSWCRSSISRTLGSSIYRSSTF
;
A
#
# COMPACT_ATOMS: atom_id res chain seq x y z
N MET A 1 -24.92 -29.31 2.15
CA MET A 1 -24.61 -28.48 0.97
C MET A 1 -23.38 -27.69 1.31
N ALA A 2 -22.30 -27.82 0.54
CA ALA A 2 -21.09 -27.03 0.77
C ALA A 2 -21.47 -25.55 0.60
N THR A 3 -21.33 -24.77 1.66
CA THR A 3 -21.43 -23.31 1.60
C THR A 3 -20.28 -22.81 0.73
N SER A 4 -20.56 -22.49 -0.53
CA SER A 4 -19.58 -21.87 -1.41
C SER A 4 -19.25 -20.49 -0.86
N THR A 5 -18.01 -20.31 -0.41
CA THR A 5 -17.48 -18.99 -0.03
C THR A 5 -17.53 -18.08 -1.25
N VAL A 6 -18.10 -16.88 -1.09
CA VAL A 6 -18.12 -15.84 -2.12
C VAL A 6 -17.32 -14.64 -1.64
N TYR A 7 -16.47 -14.12 -2.51
CA TYR A 7 -15.71 -12.89 -2.27
C TYR A 7 -16.31 -11.73 -3.05
N VAL A 8 -16.31 -10.54 -2.45
CA VAL A 8 -16.86 -9.31 -3.07
C VAL A 8 -15.97 -8.09 -2.83
N LEU A 9 -15.91 -7.15 -3.78
CA LEU A 9 -15.26 -5.85 -3.60
C LEU A 9 -16.28 -4.75 -3.30
N LEU A 10 -16.26 -4.22 -2.09
CA LEU A 10 -17.27 -3.29 -1.60
C LEU A 10 -16.77 -1.84 -1.58
N LYS A 11 -17.71 -0.90 -1.69
CA LYS A 11 -17.44 0.54 -1.81
C LYS A 11 -17.02 1.08 -0.43
N PRO A 12 -16.30 2.20 -0.38
CA PRO A 12 -16.00 2.91 0.87
C PRO A 12 -17.22 3.02 1.79
N GLY A 13 -16.99 2.84 3.09
CA GLY A 13 -18.02 2.87 4.13
C GLY A 13 -18.88 1.60 4.28
N SER A 14 -18.81 0.64 3.34
CA SER A 14 -19.63 -0.59 3.43
C SER A 14 -19.16 -1.55 4.53
N LEU A 15 -17.84 -1.55 4.80
CA LEU A 15 -17.17 -2.41 5.78
C LEU A 15 -16.32 -1.60 6.79
N ASP A 16 -16.80 -0.39 7.13
CA ASP A 16 -16.11 0.53 8.03
C ASP A 16 -14.66 0.84 7.60
N THR A 17 -14.50 1.15 6.31
CA THR A 17 -13.23 1.51 5.68
C THR A 17 -13.36 2.81 4.89
N ASP A 18 -12.30 3.62 4.84
CA ASP A 18 -12.25 4.85 4.04
C ASP A 18 -12.11 4.60 2.53
N GLY A 19 -11.74 3.39 2.15
CA GLY A 19 -11.55 2.94 0.77
C GLY A 19 -12.35 1.68 0.44
N TYR A 20 -12.15 1.17 -0.78
CA TYR A 20 -12.70 -0.12 -1.17
C TYR A 20 -12.15 -1.25 -0.31
N ALA A 21 -12.98 -2.23 0.02
CA ALA A 21 -12.59 -3.35 0.86
C ALA A 21 -13.17 -4.66 0.34
N TYR A 22 -12.39 -5.74 0.45
CA TYR A 22 -12.89 -7.07 0.15
C TYR A 22 -13.74 -7.60 1.30
N GLY A 23 -14.84 -8.25 0.96
CA GLY A 23 -15.72 -8.95 1.87
C GLY A 23 -15.78 -10.44 1.55
N LYS A 24 -16.00 -11.26 2.58
CA LYS A 24 -16.18 -12.71 2.50
C LYS A 24 -17.58 -13.06 2.98
N ILE A 25 -18.27 -13.89 2.21
CA ILE A 25 -19.62 -14.38 2.52
C ILE A 25 -19.54 -15.89 2.65
N CYS A 26 -19.78 -16.39 3.87
CA CYS A 26 -19.77 -17.81 4.18
C CYS A 26 -21.18 -18.41 4.31
N SER A 27 -22.22 -17.56 4.29
CA SER A 27 -23.60 -17.94 4.59
C SER A 27 -24.57 -17.60 3.45
N ALA A 28 -25.69 -18.32 3.38
CA ALA A 28 -26.78 -17.98 2.47
C ALA A 28 -27.47 -16.68 2.92
N ALA A 29 -28.04 -15.95 1.97
CA ALA A 29 -28.78 -14.74 2.27
C ALA A 29 -29.94 -15.01 3.24
N GLN A 30 -30.00 -14.26 4.33
CA GLN A 30 -31.11 -14.26 5.27
C GLN A 30 -31.97 -13.02 5.02
N ARG A 31 -33.24 -13.24 4.64
CA ARG A 31 -34.20 -12.14 4.32
C ARG A 31 -33.65 -11.15 3.28
N GLY A 32 -32.93 -11.65 2.27
CA GLY A 32 -32.36 -10.84 1.18
C GLY A 32 -31.08 -10.07 1.55
N LYS A 33 -30.49 -10.34 2.72
CA LYS A 33 -29.22 -9.78 3.17
C LYS A 33 -28.18 -10.87 3.38
N TYR A 34 -26.94 -10.55 3.06
CA TYR A 34 -25.77 -11.37 3.35
C TYR A 34 -25.09 -10.86 4.60
N ASP A 35 -24.61 -11.79 5.43
CA ASP A 35 -23.61 -11.47 6.44
C ASP A 35 -22.25 -11.45 5.74
N VAL A 36 -21.58 -10.30 5.77
CA VAL A 36 -20.34 -10.05 5.04
C VAL A 36 -19.25 -9.69 6.02
N GLU A 37 -18.22 -10.52 6.10
CA GLU A 37 -17.03 -10.32 6.91
C GLU A 37 -15.99 -9.55 6.10
N ARG A 38 -15.34 -8.55 6.69
CA ARG A 38 -14.23 -7.84 6.05
C ARG A 38 -13.03 -8.78 5.91
N PHE A 39 -12.55 -8.93 4.68
CA PHE A 39 -11.43 -9.81 4.38
C PHE A 39 -10.09 -9.06 4.56
N PRO A 40 -9.19 -9.54 5.43
CA PRO A 40 -7.96 -8.84 5.79
C PRO A 40 -6.93 -8.94 4.65
N SER A 41 -6.99 -8.00 3.72
CA SER A 41 -6.17 -7.99 2.50
C SER A 41 -5.83 -6.57 2.06
N GLY A 42 -4.76 -6.43 1.28
CA GLY A 42 -4.33 -5.14 0.74
C GLY A 42 -4.09 -4.09 1.83
N ARG A 43 -4.70 -2.91 1.68
CA ARG A 43 -4.63 -1.81 2.67
C ARG A 43 -5.19 -2.19 4.05
N TRP A 44 -6.03 -3.22 4.12
CA TRP A 44 -6.74 -3.63 5.33
C TRP A 44 -6.17 -4.91 5.95
N ALA A 45 -4.98 -5.34 5.53
CA ALA A 45 -4.38 -6.59 5.99
C ALA A 45 -4.19 -6.67 7.53
N GLU A 46 -3.93 -5.53 8.17
CA GLU A 46 -3.72 -5.43 9.62
C GLU A 46 -4.98 -4.92 10.36
N SER A 47 -6.10 -4.74 9.65
CA SER A 47 -7.34 -4.30 10.27
C SER A 47 -8.00 -5.43 11.06
N GLY A 48 -8.60 -5.09 12.20
CA GLY A 48 -9.34 -6.05 13.02
C GLY A 48 -10.57 -6.63 12.30
N GLU A 49 -11.12 -7.69 12.88
CA GLU A 49 -12.35 -8.33 12.40
C GLU A 49 -13.51 -7.33 12.38
N PHE A 50 -14.32 -7.39 11.34
CA PHE A 50 -15.52 -6.57 11.18
C PHE A 50 -16.53 -7.33 10.31
N SER A 51 -17.81 -7.27 10.66
CA SER A 51 -18.89 -7.83 9.84
C SER A 51 -20.06 -6.86 9.71
N SER A 52 -20.77 -6.96 8.60
CA SER A 52 -21.93 -6.12 8.31
C SER A 52 -22.96 -6.87 7.48
N HIS A 53 -24.22 -6.48 7.63
CA HIS A 53 -25.34 -7.07 6.91
C HIS A 53 -25.66 -6.23 5.66
N LEU A 54 -25.30 -6.74 4.49
CA LEU A 54 -25.46 -6.03 3.22
C LEU A 54 -26.56 -6.64 2.36
N SER A 55 -27.29 -5.80 1.63
CA SER A 55 -28.34 -6.27 0.71
C SER A 55 -27.74 -6.95 -0.52
N ALA A 56 -28.48 -7.88 -1.12
CA ALA A 56 -28.06 -8.55 -2.36
C ALA A 56 -27.67 -7.57 -3.49
N ALA A 57 -28.40 -6.45 -3.62
CA ALA A 57 -28.10 -5.40 -4.59
C ALA A 57 -26.71 -4.74 -4.40
N GLN A 58 -26.21 -4.69 -3.17
CA GLN A 58 -24.86 -4.17 -2.89
C GLN A 58 -23.76 -5.18 -3.23
N VAL A 59 -24.09 -6.47 -3.25
CA VAL A 59 -23.16 -7.61 -3.28
C VAL A 59 -23.05 -8.22 -4.68
N ASP A 60 -24.18 -8.50 -5.35
CA ASP A 60 -24.22 -9.41 -6.50
C ASP A 60 -23.43 -8.94 -7.72
N HIS A 61 -23.38 -7.62 -7.95
CA HIS A 61 -22.61 -7.04 -9.06
C HIS A 61 -21.13 -6.82 -8.74
N ARG A 62 -20.65 -7.32 -7.60
CA ARG A 62 -19.30 -7.04 -7.10
C ARG A 62 -18.52 -8.28 -6.70
N ARG A 63 -18.96 -9.44 -7.18
CA ARG A 63 -18.27 -10.69 -6.96
C ARG A 63 -16.91 -10.68 -7.65
N VAL A 64 -15.92 -11.17 -6.93
CA VAL A 64 -14.53 -11.29 -7.37
C VAL A 64 -14.06 -12.71 -7.09
N SER A 65 -12.91 -13.08 -7.65
CA SER A 65 -12.28 -14.35 -7.29
C SER A 65 -11.63 -14.29 -5.91
N GLU A 66 -11.35 -15.47 -5.37
CA GLU A 66 -10.58 -15.61 -4.15
C GLU A 66 -9.14 -15.08 -4.32
N ASP A 67 -8.50 -15.37 -5.45
CA ASP A 67 -7.13 -14.91 -5.72
C ASP A 67 -7.05 -13.37 -5.81
N GLU A 68 -8.06 -12.71 -6.40
CA GLU A 68 -8.16 -11.25 -6.40
C GLU A 68 -8.29 -10.67 -4.98
N ALA A 69 -9.18 -11.27 -4.18
CA ALA A 69 -9.39 -10.85 -2.80
C ALA A 69 -8.14 -11.06 -1.93
N LEU A 70 -7.43 -12.17 -2.10
CA LEU A 70 -6.15 -12.46 -1.42
C LEU A 70 -5.04 -11.49 -1.83
N SER A 71 -5.00 -11.13 -3.11
CA SER A 71 -4.08 -10.13 -3.66
C SER A 71 -4.28 -8.77 -2.98
N GLY A 72 -5.55 -8.37 -2.81
CA GLY A 72 -5.93 -7.11 -2.16
C GLY A 72 -5.82 -5.88 -3.09
N ILE A 73 -5.57 -6.09 -4.38
CA ILE A 73 -5.31 -5.03 -5.37
C ILE A 73 -6.40 -3.95 -5.42
N GLY A 74 -7.69 -4.34 -5.39
CA GLY A 74 -8.81 -3.41 -5.50
C GLY A 74 -8.94 -2.46 -4.29
N THR A 75 -8.31 -2.79 -3.16
CA THR A 75 -8.34 -1.92 -1.97
C THR A 75 -7.60 -0.60 -2.17
N TYR A 76 -6.64 -0.57 -3.11
CA TYR A 76 -5.82 0.61 -3.38
C TYR A 76 -6.53 1.66 -4.23
N VAL A 77 -7.71 1.39 -4.80
CA VAL A 77 -8.45 2.40 -5.58
C VAL A 77 -8.78 3.62 -4.73
N GLY A 78 -8.36 4.80 -5.21
CA GLY A 78 -8.50 6.07 -4.52
C GLY A 78 -7.36 6.39 -3.53
N SER A 79 -6.38 5.52 -3.39
CA SER A 79 -5.29 5.69 -2.43
C SER A 79 -4.11 6.48 -3.00
N ALA A 80 -3.37 7.13 -2.11
CA ALA A 80 -2.16 7.90 -2.43
C ALA A 80 -0.94 7.01 -2.20
N LEU A 81 -0.16 6.75 -3.25
CA LEU A 81 0.95 5.79 -3.19
C LEU A 81 2.31 6.47 -3.31
N CYS A 82 3.29 5.91 -2.60
CA CYS A 82 4.66 5.82 -3.12
C CYS A 82 4.78 4.47 -3.83
N ILE A 83 5.09 4.46 -5.12
CA ILE A 83 5.13 3.27 -5.95
C ILE A 83 6.39 3.25 -6.81
N ALA A 84 6.96 2.06 -6.99
CA ALA A 84 8.09 1.89 -7.88
C ALA A 84 7.62 1.92 -9.34
N ARG A 85 8.24 2.76 -10.17
CA ARG A 85 7.99 2.77 -11.62
C ARG A 85 9.27 2.89 -12.41
N VAL A 86 9.21 2.55 -13.70
CA VAL A 86 10.32 2.69 -14.64
C VAL A 86 9.96 3.79 -15.65
N PRO A 87 10.40 5.04 -15.43
CA PRO A 87 10.21 6.09 -16.43
C PRO A 87 11.00 5.76 -17.70
N LEU A 88 10.54 6.26 -18.85
CA LEU A 88 11.18 5.98 -20.14
C LEU A 88 12.67 6.38 -20.13
N GLY A 89 13.54 5.43 -20.46
CA GLY A 89 14.99 5.65 -20.52
C GLY A 89 15.66 5.89 -19.16
N ARG A 90 14.97 5.63 -18.04
CA ARG A 90 15.50 5.82 -16.68
C ARG A 90 15.46 4.52 -15.87
N PRO A 91 16.31 4.37 -14.85
CA PRO A 91 16.22 3.25 -13.92
C PRO A 91 14.91 3.28 -13.13
N LYS A 92 14.58 2.16 -12.48
CA LYS A 92 13.42 2.04 -11.59
C LYS A 92 13.58 2.98 -10.39
N VAL A 93 12.59 3.83 -10.16
CA VAL A 93 12.60 4.84 -9.08
C VAL A 93 11.31 4.78 -8.27
N TRP A 94 11.35 5.33 -7.07
CA TRP A 94 10.17 5.65 -6.28
C TRP A 94 9.52 6.94 -6.79
N ASP A 95 8.23 6.86 -7.10
CA ASP A 95 7.41 7.98 -7.55
C ASP A 95 6.07 8.00 -6.81
N TYR A 96 5.33 9.10 -6.93
CA TYR A 96 4.14 9.36 -6.12
C TYR A 96 2.93 9.61 -7.02
N GLY A 97 1.90 8.79 -6.87
CA GLY A 97 0.70 8.86 -7.69
C GLY A 97 -0.57 8.47 -6.94
N MET A 98 -1.70 8.76 -7.55
CA MET A 98 -3.03 8.40 -7.05
C MET A 98 -3.58 7.24 -7.87
N VAL A 99 -4.06 6.19 -7.21
CA VAL A 99 -4.69 5.07 -7.92
C VAL A 99 -6.10 5.46 -8.33
N VAL A 100 -6.39 5.41 -9.63
CA VAL A 100 -7.71 5.74 -10.19
C VAL A 100 -8.51 4.51 -10.61
N GLY A 101 -7.85 3.37 -10.76
CA GLY A 101 -8.48 2.11 -11.15
C GLY A 101 -7.50 0.95 -11.08
N TYR A 102 -7.99 -0.25 -11.39
CA TYR A 102 -7.19 -1.45 -11.51
C TYR A 102 -7.82 -2.42 -12.52
N SER A 103 -7.03 -3.37 -12.98
CA SER A 103 -7.52 -4.56 -13.66
C SER A 103 -6.92 -5.80 -13.01
N TRP A 104 -7.68 -6.89 -13.05
CA TRP A 104 -7.26 -8.20 -12.54
C TRP A 104 -7.41 -9.24 -13.65
N LYS A 105 -6.39 -10.10 -13.77
CA LYS A 105 -6.36 -11.21 -14.72
C LYS A 105 -6.31 -12.51 -13.93
N GLU A 106 -7.43 -13.22 -13.93
CA GLU A 106 -7.59 -14.45 -13.16
C GLU A 106 -6.58 -15.53 -13.56
N ASP A 107 -6.40 -15.74 -14.87
CA ASP A 107 -5.50 -16.78 -15.40
C ASP A 107 -4.02 -16.56 -15.01
N GLU A 108 -3.61 -15.30 -14.89
CA GLU A 108 -2.24 -14.93 -14.54
C GLU A 108 -2.05 -14.74 -13.02
N LYS A 109 -3.14 -14.74 -12.24
CA LYS A 109 -3.18 -14.32 -10.83
C LYS A 109 -2.43 -13.01 -10.60
N SER A 110 -2.59 -12.09 -11.55
CA SER A 110 -1.84 -10.84 -11.62
C SER A 110 -2.80 -9.68 -11.90
N GLY A 111 -2.36 -8.47 -11.58
CA GLY A 111 -3.15 -7.28 -11.83
C GLY A 111 -2.29 -6.06 -12.14
N ILE A 112 -2.97 -5.02 -12.60
CA ILE A 112 -2.38 -3.74 -12.96
C ILE A 112 -3.11 -2.66 -12.18
N LEU A 113 -2.36 -1.74 -11.58
CA LEU A 113 -2.89 -0.51 -11.03
C LEU A 113 -2.81 0.59 -12.11
N GLN A 114 -3.91 1.33 -12.27
CA GLN A 114 -3.93 2.56 -13.06
C GLN A 114 -3.62 3.72 -12.12
N VAL A 115 -2.44 4.30 -12.26
CA VAL A 115 -1.89 5.31 -11.34
C VAL A 115 -1.70 6.61 -12.09
N THR A 116 -2.33 7.67 -11.59
CA THR A 116 -2.15 9.04 -12.10
C THR A 116 -1.01 9.71 -11.36
N PHE A 117 0.06 9.99 -12.10
CA PHE A 117 1.18 10.84 -11.69
C PHE A 117 0.92 12.28 -12.13
N GLN A 118 1.90 13.17 -11.91
CA GLN A 118 1.75 14.59 -12.23
C GLN A 118 1.47 14.85 -13.73
N ASP A 119 2.07 14.05 -14.61
CA ASP A 119 2.08 14.31 -16.05
C ASP A 119 1.18 13.36 -16.85
N GLU A 120 0.87 12.18 -16.30
CA GLU A 120 0.21 11.09 -17.02
C GLU A 120 -0.43 10.06 -16.08
N THR A 121 -1.38 9.29 -16.62
CA THR A 121 -1.86 8.05 -16.00
C THR A 121 -1.12 6.88 -16.63
N CYS A 122 -0.46 6.08 -15.80
CA CYS A 122 0.27 4.88 -16.22
C CYS A 122 -0.39 3.61 -15.70
N GLU A 123 -0.20 2.52 -16.45
CA GLU A 123 -0.48 1.16 -16.00
C GLU A 123 0.77 0.58 -15.34
N ILE A 124 0.69 0.31 -14.03
CA ILE A 124 1.80 -0.22 -13.24
C ILE A 124 1.44 -1.65 -12.80
N PRO A 125 2.28 -2.66 -13.11
CA PRO A 125 2.08 -4.02 -12.59
C PRO A 125 1.97 -4.00 -11.06
N TYR A 126 0.95 -4.67 -10.52
CA TYR A 126 0.73 -4.71 -9.09
C TYR A 126 1.74 -5.63 -8.41
N GLY A 127 2.54 -5.04 -7.51
CA GLY A 127 3.40 -5.77 -6.59
C GLY A 127 3.29 -5.16 -5.20
N ARG A 128 2.83 -5.95 -4.21
CA ARG A 128 2.65 -5.49 -2.82
C ARG A 128 3.92 -4.91 -2.22
N GLU A 129 5.07 -5.48 -2.55
CA GLU A 129 6.37 -5.00 -2.06
C GLU A 129 6.88 -3.75 -2.78
N GLU A 130 6.27 -3.38 -3.91
CA GLU A 130 6.72 -2.28 -4.76
C GLU A 130 5.89 -1.01 -4.58
N LEU A 131 5.10 -0.95 -3.51
CA LEU A 131 4.28 0.21 -3.17
C LEU A 131 4.13 0.38 -1.65
N GLN A 132 3.69 1.57 -1.27
CA GLN A 132 3.25 1.90 0.08
C GLN A 132 2.07 2.87 -0.02
N ASP A 133 0.98 2.55 0.68
CA ASP A 133 -0.13 3.48 0.92
C ASP A 133 0.28 4.57 1.91
N LEU A 134 -0.10 5.81 1.61
CA LEU A 134 0.34 6.98 2.35
C LEU A 134 -0.83 7.85 2.79
N ALA A 135 -0.74 8.33 4.03
CA ALA A 135 -1.52 9.48 4.46
C ALA A 135 -1.17 10.73 3.61
N ILE A 136 -2.13 11.64 3.44
CA ILE A 136 -2.01 12.79 2.53
C ILE A 136 -0.84 13.69 2.90
N GLU A 137 -0.55 13.88 4.19
CA GLU A 137 0.58 14.68 4.64
C GLU A 137 1.93 14.08 4.21
N THR A 138 2.08 12.76 4.29
CA THR A 138 3.31 12.07 3.89
C THR A 138 3.44 12.05 2.37
N TYR A 139 2.32 11.85 1.66
CA TYR A 139 2.24 11.96 0.21
C TYR A 139 2.67 13.36 -0.28
N ALA A 140 2.29 14.43 0.41
CA ALA A 140 2.68 15.79 0.04
C ALA A 140 4.19 16.06 0.21
N LEU A 141 4.84 15.38 1.16
CA LEU A 141 6.26 15.56 1.47
C LEU A 141 7.20 14.79 0.55
N ARG A 142 6.71 13.72 -0.10
CA ARG A 142 7.42 12.91 -1.11
C ARG A 142 8.90 12.59 -0.77
N PRO A 143 9.21 12.02 0.41
CA PRO A 143 10.60 11.89 0.90
C PRO A 143 11.52 11.01 0.05
N CYS A 144 10.95 10.16 -0.81
CA CYS A 144 11.69 9.23 -1.66
C CYS A 144 11.66 9.61 -3.15
N ILE A 145 11.12 10.79 -3.51
CA ILE A 145 10.87 11.16 -4.91
C ILE A 145 12.13 11.00 -5.77
N MET A 146 11.98 10.30 -6.89
CA MET A 146 13.03 10.05 -7.88
C MET A 146 14.28 9.32 -7.36
N ARG A 147 14.24 8.77 -6.14
CA ARG A 147 15.32 7.92 -5.64
C ARG A 147 15.23 6.56 -6.32
N SER A 148 16.39 6.02 -6.71
CA SER A 148 16.49 4.66 -7.25
C SER A 148 15.98 3.63 -6.24
N VAL A 149 15.24 2.63 -6.73
CA VAL A 149 14.83 1.48 -5.91
C VAL A 149 16.05 0.65 -5.47
N ALA A 150 17.15 0.70 -6.24
CA ALA A 150 18.41 0.06 -5.84
C ALA A 150 19.14 0.81 -4.71
N ASP A 151 18.87 2.11 -4.52
CA ASP A 151 19.47 2.92 -3.44
C ASP A 151 18.58 2.98 -2.20
N VAL A 152 17.29 2.66 -2.36
CA VAL A 152 16.28 2.69 -1.30
C VAL A 152 15.43 1.45 -1.48
N MET A 153 15.77 0.41 -0.75
CA MET A 153 15.03 -0.84 -0.84
C MET A 153 13.61 -0.62 -0.25
N PRO A 154 12.61 -1.45 -0.63
CA PRO A 154 11.24 -1.29 -0.15
C PRO A 154 11.08 -1.12 1.37
N THR A 155 11.82 -1.89 2.17
CA THR A 155 11.81 -1.77 3.63
C THR A 155 12.33 -0.42 4.11
N GLU A 156 13.38 0.12 3.49
CA GLU A 156 13.92 1.44 3.80
C GLU A 156 12.95 2.54 3.38
N MET A 157 12.32 2.39 2.21
CA MET A 157 11.26 3.30 1.73
C MET A 157 10.12 3.37 2.76
N ARG A 158 9.62 2.23 3.25
CA ARG A 158 8.57 2.20 4.28
C ARG A 158 9.00 2.85 5.59
N SER A 159 10.22 2.55 6.06
CA SER A 159 10.78 3.16 7.28
C SER A 159 10.89 4.69 7.16
N ILE A 160 11.30 5.21 6.01
CA ILE A 160 11.37 6.65 5.75
C ILE A 160 9.98 7.28 5.82
N HIS A 161 8.97 6.67 5.19
CA HIS A 161 7.59 7.19 5.22
C HIS A 161 7.00 7.19 6.63
N ASN A 162 7.22 6.12 7.40
CA ASN A 162 6.78 6.03 8.80
C ASN A 162 7.43 7.13 9.65
N MET A 163 8.75 7.33 9.52
CA MET A 163 9.45 8.39 10.25
C MET A 163 8.94 9.79 9.90
N VAL A 164 8.62 10.04 8.62
CA VAL A 164 8.06 11.31 8.17
C VAL A 164 6.67 11.52 8.75
N HIS A 165 5.82 10.49 8.72
CA HIS A 165 4.49 10.52 9.31
C HIS A 165 4.53 10.80 10.82
N ASP A 166 5.37 10.07 11.56
CA ASP A 166 5.54 10.24 13.01
C ASP A 166 6.03 11.65 13.37
N HIS A 167 6.93 12.22 12.56
CA HIS A 167 7.44 13.57 12.78
C HIS A 167 6.41 14.65 12.47
N PHE A 168 5.60 14.43 11.43
CA PHE A 168 4.50 15.33 11.12
C PHE A 168 3.45 15.33 12.24
N ASN A 169 3.06 14.15 12.72
CA ASN A 169 2.00 13.97 13.70
C ASN A 169 2.45 14.05 15.16
N GLY A 170 3.76 14.08 15.43
CA GLY A 170 4.30 14.15 16.79
C GLY A 170 4.16 12.84 17.57
N ILE A 171 4.26 11.71 16.88
CA ILE A 171 4.24 10.39 17.52
C ILE A 171 5.61 10.14 18.13
N GLY A 172 5.68 10.04 19.46
CA GLY A 172 6.93 9.83 20.21
C GLY A 172 7.90 11.03 20.21
N GLN A 173 7.52 12.18 19.65
CA GLN A 173 8.33 13.41 19.60
C GLN A 173 7.43 14.64 19.37
N SER A 174 7.97 15.87 19.44
CA SER A 174 7.17 17.06 19.12
C SER A 174 6.78 17.10 17.64
N ALA A 175 5.50 17.36 17.36
CA ALA A 175 4.98 17.52 16.01
C ALA A 175 5.68 18.70 15.28
N ARG A 176 6.02 18.51 14.00
CA ARG A 176 6.60 19.54 13.13
C ARG A 176 5.81 19.60 11.83
N ARG A 177 5.57 20.82 11.32
CA ARG A 177 4.92 21.05 10.02
C ARG A 177 5.83 21.70 8.99
N ASN A 178 7.11 21.87 9.34
CA ASN A 178 8.11 22.43 8.43
C ASN A 178 8.74 21.30 7.62
N SER A 179 8.42 21.25 6.32
CA SER A 179 8.89 20.22 5.39
C SER A 179 10.42 20.11 5.35
N THR A 180 11.15 21.23 5.40
CA THR A 180 12.62 21.24 5.41
C THR A 180 13.19 20.54 6.63
N ILE A 181 12.60 20.73 7.81
CA ILE A 181 13.04 20.07 9.05
C ILE A 181 12.70 18.57 8.99
N ILE A 182 11.50 18.24 8.54
CA ILE A 182 11.02 16.85 8.49
C ILE A 182 11.88 16.02 7.53
N LEU A 183 12.15 16.53 6.32
CA LEU A 183 12.89 15.82 5.27
C LEU A 183 14.41 15.73 5.55
N ARG A 184 14.97 16.57 6.43
CA ARG A 184 16.38 16.44 6.87
C ARG A 184 16.62 15.20 7.72
N LYS A 185 15.65 14.76 8.54
CA LYS A 185 15.86 13.63 9.47
C LYS A 185 16.02 12.27 8.75
N PRO A 186 15.21 11.93 7.73
CA PRO A 186 15.44 10.74 6.90
C PRO A 186 16.81 10.71 6.22
N SER A 187 17.38 11.89 5.91
CA SER A 187 18.74 11.97 5.33
C SER A 187 19.83 11.53 6.31
N TRP A 188 19.60 11.60 7.63
CA TRP A 188 20.57 11.18 8.65
C TRP A 188 20.69 9.66 8.79
N CYS A 189 19.62 8.90 8.50
CA CYS A 189 19.71 7.44 8.51
C CYS A 189 20.69 6.87 7.48
N ARG A 190 20.94 7.60 6.38
CA ARG A 190 22.03 7.26 5.43
C ARG A 190 23.41 7.32 6.10
N SER A 191 23.66 8.31 6.96
CA SER A 191 24.96 8.49 7.61
C SER A 191 25.23 7.55 8.78
N SER A 192 24.20 6.98 9.40
CA SER A 192 24.37 6.00 10.49
C SER A 192 24.64 4.60 9.97
N ILE A 193 24.03 4.18 8.85
CA ILE A 193 24.24 2.84 8.27
C ILE A 193 25.65 2.70 7.68
N SER A 194 26.20 3.76 7.07
CA SER A 194 27.58 3.75 6.59
C SER A 194 28.63 3.76 7.70
N ARG A 195 28.28 4.12 8.95
CA ARG A 195 29.23 4.07 10.09
C ARG A 195 29.33 2.70 10.75
N THR A 196 28.30 1.86 10.64
CA THR A 196 28.30 0.55 11.33
C THR A 196 29.01 -0.55 10.53
N LEU A 197 29.21 -0.37 9.22
CA LEU A 197 29.88 -1.35 8.35
C LEU A 197 31.38 -1.04 8.08
N GLY A 198 31.91 0.06 8.62
CA GLY A 198 33.26 0.54 8.30
C GLY A 198 34.37 0.27 9.32
N SER A 199 34.09 -0.37 10.46
CA SER A 199 35.04 -0.45 11.57
C SER A 199 35.50 -1.86 11.97
N SER A 200 35.22 -2.89 11.16
CA SER A 200 35.67 -4.25 11.46
C SER A 200 36.17 -5.01 10.23
N ILE A 201 37.23 -4.52 9.58
CA ILE A 201 38.24 -5.33 8.88
C ILE A 201 39.46 -4.40 8.74
N TYR A 202 40.45 -4.56 9.62
CA TYR A 202 41.89 -4.34 9.36
C TYR A 202 42.65 -4.42 10.70
N ARG A 203 42.89 -5.64 11.17
CA ARG A 203 44.02 -5.96 12.05
C ARG A 203 44.32 -7.44 11.88
N SER A 204 45.30 -7.75 11.05
CA SER A 204 46.24 -8.87 11.21
C SER A 204 47.16 -8.91 10.00
N SER A 205 48.37 -8.38 10.14
CA SER A 205 49.57 -8.76 9.39
C SER A 205 50.79 -8.25 10.16
N THR A 206 51.88 -9.02 10.15
CA THR A 206 53.21 -8.82 10.80
C THR A 206 53.22 -8.89 12.35
N PHE A 207 53.94 -9.79 13.02
CA PHE A 207 55.13 -10.61 12.71
C PHE A 207 54.99 -12.04 13.26
#